data_AF-A0A2E3BQG3-F1
#
_entry.id   AF-A0A2E3BQG3-F1
#
_cell.length_a   1.000
_cell.length_b   1.000
_cell.length_c   1.000
_cell.angle_alpha   90.00
_cell.angle_beta   90.00
_cell.angle_gamma   90.00
#
_symmetry.space_group_name_H-M   'P 1'
#
loop_
_entity.id
_entity.type
_entity.pdbx_description
1 polymer ?
#
loop_
_entity_poly.entity_id
_entity_poly.type
_entity_poly.pdbx_seq_one_letter_code
_entity_poly.pdbx_strand_id
1 'polypeptide(L)' 'MNIKKIRSVQVDIPKSPPTSKPRRPNWNNTSSRALPINKYPEFTTAHGKMPGANTNESIWIQVIAEDGTWGLG' A
#
# COMPACT_ATOMS: atom_id res chain seq x y z
N MET A 1 21.07 22.62 8.85
CA MET A 1 20.66 21.21 8.82
C MET A 1 20.55 20.80 7.35
N ASN A 2 21.49 19.97 6.88
CA ASN A 2 21.58 19.53 5.48
C ASN A 2 21.39 18.02 5.37
N ILE A 3 20.92 17.56 4.21
CA ILE A 3 20.76 16.13 3.90
C ILE A 3 22.12 15.58 3.43
N LYS A 4 22.53 14.46 4.03
CA LYS A 4 23.75 13.74 3.68
C LYS A 4 23.49 12.59 2.71
N LYS A 5 22.37 11.87 2.89
CA LYS A 5 22.07 10.66 2.11
C LYS A 5 20.57 10.43 1.98
N ILE A 6 20.16 9.97 0.80
CA ILE A 6 18.81 9.48 0.52
C ILE A 6 18.95 8.05 -0.03
N ARG A 7 18.11 7.12 0.44
CA ARG A 7 18.07 5.76 -0.10
C ARG A 7 16.66 5.17 -0.04
N SER A 8 16.33 4.34 -1.03
CA SER A 8 15.19 3.42 -0.94
C SER A 8 15.54 2.25 -0.04
N VAL A 9 14.61 1.87 0.83
CA VAL A 9 14.71 0.70 1.69
C VAL A 9 13.40 -0.08 1.65
N GLN A 10 13.49 -1.40 1.82
CA GLN A 10 12.33 -2.23 2.15
C GLN A 10 12.28 -2.37 3.67
N VAL A 11 11.08 -2.22 4.23
CA VAL A 11 10.86 -2.35 5.68
C VAL A 11 9.94 -3.53 5.90
N ASP A 12 10.38 -4.48 6.73
CA ASP A 12 9.54 -5.57 7.20
C ASP A 12 8.74 -5.07 8.41
N ILE A 13 7.61 -4.42 8.14
CA ILE A 13 6.73 -3.90 9.19
C ILE A 13 5.85 -5.05 9.69
N PRO A 14 5.92 -5.41 10.99
CA PRO A 14 5.11 -6.48 11.54
C PRO A 14 3.62 -6.12 11.39
N LYS A 15 2.86 -7.03 10.79
CA LYS A 15 1.40 -6.88 10.67
C LYS A 15 0.74 -7.32 11.95
N SER A 16 0.14 -6.38 12.67
CA SER A 16 -0.71 -6.68 13.83
C SER A 16 -2.14 -6.94 13.36
N PRO A 17 -2.63 -8.20 13.41
CA PRO A 17 -4.02 -8.47 13.05
C PRO A 17 -4.98 -7.86 14.08
N PRO A 18 -6.22 -7.54 13.67
CA PRO A 18 -7.26 -7.13 14.61
C PRO A 18 -7.50 -8.19 15.68
N THR A 19 -7.66 -7.77 16.94
CA THR A 19 -7.91 -8.67 18.07
C THR A 19 -9.35 -9.18 18.17
N SER A 20 -10.28 -8.57 17.43
CA SER A 20 -11.70 -8.91 17.46
C SER A 20 -12.21 -9.32 16.08
N LYS A 21 -13.25 -10.16 16.07
CA LYS A 21 -13.91 -10.54 14.82
C LYS A 21 -14.70 -9.35 14.27
N PRO A 22 -14.62 -9.07 12.95
CA PRO A 22 -15.41 -8.03 12.33
C PRO A 22 -16.90 -8.38 12.41
N ARG A 23 -17.75 -7.38 12.71
CA ARG A 23 -19.22 -7.56 12.82
C ARG A 23 -19.90 -7.82 11.47
N ARG A 24 -19.28 -7.38 10.38
CA ARG A 24 -19.74 -7.54 9.00
C ARG A 24 -18.55 -7.53 8.04
N PRO A 25 -18.68 -8.12 6.85
CA PRO A 25 -17.67 -7.97 5.80
C PRO A 25 -17.41 -6.50 5.45
N ASN A 26 -16.17 -6.19 5.11
CA ASN A 26 -15.78 -4.88 4.54
C ASN A 26 -16.58 -4.61 3.24
N TRP A 27 -17.05 -3.38 3.05
CA TRP A 27 -17.72 -2.92 1.82
C TRP A 27 -16.89 -3.12 0.55
N ASN A 28 -15.55 -3.08 0.64
CA ASN A 28 -14.64 -3.39 -0.48
C ASN A 28 -14.85 -4.81 -1.03
N ASN A 29 -15.44 -5.73 -0.26
CA ASN A 29 -15.73 -7.08 -0.74
C ASN A 29 -16.89 -7.11 -1.75
N THR A 30 -17.78 -6.12 -1.71
CA THR A 30 -19.02 -6.13 -2.52
C THR A 30 -19.14 -4.94 -3.47
N SER A 31 -18.38 -3.87 -3.24
CA SER A 31 -18.46 -2.66 -4.04
C SER A 31 -17.59 -2.73 -5.30
N SER A 32 -18.23 -2.70 -6.46
CA SER A 32 -17.58 -2.55 -7.75
C SER A 32 -16.82 -1.22 -7.85
N ARG A 33 -15.64 -1.23 -8.49
CA ARG A 33 -14.87 -0.04 -8.80
C ARG A 33 -15.04 0.31 -10.27
N ALA A 34 -15.27 1.58 -10.57
CA ALA A 34 -15.27 2.07 -11.95
C ALA A 34 -13.83 2.42 -12.36
N LEU A 35 -13.21 1.59 -13.21
CA LEU A 35 -11.87 1.79 -13.75
C LEU A 35 -11.89 1.65 -15.28
N PRO A 36 -10.88 2.19 -16.00
CA PRO A 36 -10.77 2.00 -17.45
C PRO A 36 -10.80 0.54 -17.91
N ILE A 37 -10.27 -0.38 -17.10
CA ILE A 37 -10.24 -1.82 -17.40
C ILE A 37 -11.62 -2.46 -17.45
N ASN A 38 -12.65 -1.83 -16.88
CA ASN A 38 -14.03 -2.33 -16.88
C ASN A 38 -14.67 -2.37 -18.26
N LYS A 39 -14.03 -1.77 -19.28
CA LYS A 39 -14.44 -1.91 -20.68
C LYS A 39 -14.43 -3.38 -21.13
N TYR A 40 -13.62 -4.21 -20.48
CA TYR A 40 -13.43 -5.62 -20.79
C TYR A 40 -14.20 -6.49 -19.76
N PRO A 41 -15.33 -7.10 -20.14
CA PRO A 41 -16.20 -7.82 -19.20
C PRO A 41 -15.57 -9.09 -18.61
N GLU A 42 -14.50 -9.61 -19.20
CA GLU A 42 -13.72 -10.74 -18.70
C GLU A 42 -12.95 -10.41 -17.41
N PHE A 43 -12.72 -9.13 -17.12
CA PHE A 43 -12.05 -8.70 -15.90
C PHE A 43 -13.06 -8.34 -14.81
N THR A 44 -12.78 -8.81 -13.60
CA THR A 44 -13.59 -8.50 -12.42
C THR A 44 -13.61 -7.00 -12.13
N THR A 45 -14.72 -6.51 -11.60
CA THR A 45 -14.84 -5.14 -11.08
C THR A 45 -14.57 -5.03 -9.58
N ALA A 46 -14.29 -6.17 -8.92
CA ALA A 46 -14.10 -6.23 -7.47
C ALA A 46 -12.76 -5.61 -7.06
N HIS A 47 -12.78 -4.85 -5.97
CA HIS A 47 -11.59 -4.18 -5.44
C HIS A 47 -10.42 -5.15 -5.23
N GLY A 48 -9.26 -4.83 -5.81
CA GLY A 48 -8.00 -5.56 -5.63
C GLY A 48 -7.91 -6.92 -6.33
N LYS A 49 -8.91 -7.30 -7.13
CA LYS A 49 -8.88 -8.52 -7.96
C LYS A 49 -8.71 -8.25 -9.46
N MET A 50 -8.69 -6.98 -9.84
CA MET A 50 -8.55 -6.51 -11.21
C MET A 50 -7.07 -6.58 -11.61
N PRO A 51 -6.71 -6.90 -12.86
CA PRO A 51 -5.32 -6.86 -13.32
C PRO A 51 -4.67 -5.50 -13.03
N GLY A 52 -3.49 -5.50 -12.43
CA GLY A 52 -2.77 -4.28 -12.04
C GLY A 52 -3.36 -3.52 -10.84
N ALA A 53 -4.51 -3.94 -10.29
CA ALA A 53 -4.97 -3.45 -9.00
C ALA A 53 -4.20 -4.18 -7.88
N ASN A 54 -4.04 -3.51 -6.74
CA ASN A 54 -3.39 -4.08 -5.55
C ASN A 54 -1.86 -4.27 -5.67
N THR A 55 -1.17 -3.37 -6.37
CA THR A 55 0.29 -3.24 -6.33
C THR A 55 0.73 -2.74 -4.95
N ASN A 56 0.55 -3.55 -3.91
CA ASN A 56 0.88 -3.22 -2.53
C ASN A 56 2.39 -3.18 -2.24
N GLU A 57 3.22 -3.05 -3.27
CA GLU A 57 4.64 -2.79 -3.09
C GLU A 57 4.80 -1.40 -2.51
N SER A 58 5.24 -1.37 -1.26
CA SER A 58 5.55 -0.15 -0.52
C SER A 58 7.07 -0.03 -0.47
N ILE A 59 7.59 1.00 -1.14
CA ILE A 59 9.00 1.38 -1.04
C ILE A 59 9.07 2.51 -0.01
N TRP A 60 9.98 2.38 0.95
CA TRP A 60 10.23 3.42 1.93
C TRP A 60 11.48 4.20 1.55
N ILE A 61 11.45 5.51 1.77
CA ILE A 61 12.59 6.39 1.56
C ILE A 61 13.17 6.78 2.90
N GLN A 62 14.45 6.47 3.10
CA GLN A 62 15.20 6.95 4.26
C GLN A 62 16.02 8.17 3.87
N VAL A 63 15.86 9.25 4.64
CA VAL A 63 16.65 10.48 4.52
C VAL A 63 17.50 10.64 5.77
N ILE A 64 18.81 10.82 5.61
CA ILE A 64 19.78 10.95 6.70
C ILE A 64 20.45 12.32 6.61
N ALA A 65 20.43 13.09 7.69
CA ALA A 65 21.09 14.39 7.81
C ALA A 65 22.58 14.24 8.17
N GLU A 66 23.34 15.32 8.06
CA GLU A 66 24.79 15.33 8.38
C GLU A 66 25.09 15.03 9.85
N ASP A 67 24.19 15.39 10.76
CA ASP A 67 24.28 15.13 12.21
C ASP A 67 23.88 13.68 12.59
N GLY A 68 23.51 12.86 11.60
CA GLY A 68 23.13 11.46 11.79
C GLY A 68 21.66 11.23 12.13
N THR A 69 20.87 12.28 12.35
CA THR A 69 19.42 12.15 12.46
C THR A 69 18.82 11.68 11.13
N TRP A 70 17.70 10.96 11.20
CA TRP A 70 17.07 10.41 10.00
C TRP A 70 15.55 10.29 10.12
N GLY A 71 14.87 10.25 8.97
CA GLY A 71 13.44 10.00 8.84
C GLY A 71 13.13 8.95 7.78
N LEU A 72 11.93 8.35 7.86
CA LEU A 72 11.39 7.37 6.91
C LEU A 72 9.99 7.81 6.44
N GLY A 73 9.68 7.62 5.15
CA GLY A 73 8.36 7.91 4.57
C GLY A 73 8.21 7.40 3.14
#